data_AF-A0A8S4QQA5-F1
#
_entry.id   AF-A0A8S4QQA5-F1
#
_cell.length_a   1.000
_cell.length_b   1.000
_cell.length_c   1.000
_cell.angle_alpha   90.00
_cell.angle_beta   90.00
_cell.angle_gamma   90.00
#
_symmetry.space_group_name_H-M   'P 1'
#
loop_
_entity.id
_entity.type
_entity.pdbx_description
1 polymer ?
#
loop_
_entity_poly.entity_id
_entity_poly.type
_entity_poly.pdbx_seq_one_letter_code
_entity_poly.pdbx_strand_id
1 'polypeptide(L)' 'QLLYDLDIVEEKTILEWAAKPSRKFASKEVVADVVRRAQPFIDWLQQADEEDSDEDSGEDIEVSA' A
#
# COMPACT_ATOMS: atom_id res chain seq x y z
N GLN A 1 -3.55 -7.59 -6.33
CA GLN A 1 -4.64 -8.21 -5.58
C GLN A 1 -4.64 -9.73 -5.68
N LEU A 2 -4.92 -10.38 -6.83
CA LEU A 2 -5.02 -11.85 -6.92
C LEU A 2 -3.97 -12.68 -6.14
N LEU A 3 -2.68 -12.31 -6.21
CA LEU A 3 -1.62 -13.05 -5.50
C LEU A 3 -1.66 -12.86 -3.97
N TYR A 4 -2.15 -11.70 -3.51
CA TYR A 4 -2.41 -11.43 -2.09
C TYR A 4 -3.65 -12.21 -1.64
N ASP A 5 -4.75 -12.16 -2.40
CA ASP A 5 -6.01 -12.86 -2.07
C ASP A 5 -5.88 -14.40 -2.01
N LEU A 6 -4.85 -14.94 -2.66
CA LEU A 6 -4.52 -16.37 -2.67
C LEU A 6 -3.42 -16.74 -1.65
N ASP A 7 -3.06 -15.82 -0.75
CA ASP A 7 -1.99 -16.00 0.25
C ASP A 7 -0.62 -16.39 -0.34
N ILE A 8 -0.33 -15.98 -1.58
CA ILE A 8 0.94 -16.27 -2.25
C ILE A 8 2.01 -15.24 -1.85
N VAL A 9 1.60 -13.99 -1.63
CA VAL A 9 2.46 -12.88 -1.22
C VAL A 9 1.81 -12.11 -0.08
N GLU A 10 2.58 -11.94 0.99
CA GLU A 10 2.14 -11.21 2.18
C GLU A 10 2.25 -9.70 1.96
N GLU A 11 1.38 -8.94 2.62
CA GLU A 11 1.37 -7.48 2.63
C GLU A 11 2.76 -6.89 2.92
N LYS A 12 3.39 -7.34 4.01
CA LYS A 12 4.74 -6.90 4.39
C LYS A 12 5.74 -7.04 3.25
N THR A 13 5.70 -8.17 2.54
CA THR A 13 6.61 -8.42 1.40
C THR A 13 6.34 -7.45 0.24
N ILE A 14 5.08 -7.13 -0.02
CA ILE A 14 4.66 -6.20 -1.06
C ILE A 14 5.11 -4.77 -0.72
N LEU A 15 4.91 -4.33 0.52
CA LEU A 15 5.32 -3.00 1.00
C LEU A 15 6.84 -2.83 1.02
N GLU A 16 7.59 -3.83 1.51
CA GLU A 16 9.06 -3.81 1.49
C GLU A 16 9.61 -3.73 0.05
N TRP A 17 9.00 -4.47 -0.88
CA TRP A 17 9.35 -4.40 -2.30
C TRP A 17 9.06 -3.01 -2.90
N ALA A 18 7.89 -2.44 -2.62
CA ALA A 18 7.47 -1.13 -3.12
C ALA A 18 8.37 0.00 -2.60
N ALA A 19 8.85 -0.09 -1.36
CA ALA A 19 9.76 0.88 -0.76
C ALA A 19 11.14 0.90 -1.43
N LYS A 20 11.63 -0.26 -1.90
CA LYS A 20 12.95 -0.39 -2.54
C LYS A 20 12.94 -1.36 -3.72
N PRO A 21 12.33 -0.98 -4.85
CA PRO A 21 12.18 -1.88 -5.99
C PRO A 21 13.54 -2.17 -6.65
N SER A 22 13.81 -3.45 -6.89
CA SER A 22 15.05 -3.92 -7.48
C SER A 22 15.10 -3.71 -8.99
N ARG A 23 16.27 -3.31 -9.50
CA ARG A 23 16.56 -3.20 -10.94
C ARG A 23 17.27 -4.44 -11.50
N LYS A 24 17.34 -5.53 -10.73
CA LYS A 24 18.03 -6.77 -11.15
C LYS A 24 17.36 -7.45 -12.35
N PHE A 25 16.04 -7.25 -12.51
CA PHE A 25 15.22 -8.02 -13.46
C PHE A 25 14.68 -7.19 -14.62
N ALA A 26 14.76 -5.86 -14.56
CA ALA A 26 14.22 -4.96 -15.58
C ALA A 26 14.90 -3.58 -15.55
N SER A 27 14.71 -2.80 -16.61
CA SER A 27 15.23 -1.43 -16.70
C SER A 27 14.57 -0.51 -15.68
N LYS A 28 15.21 0.62 -15.36
CA LYS A 28 14.67 1.63 -14.43
C LYS A 28 13.27 2.10 -14.84
N GLU A 29 13.06 2.32 -16.14
CA GLU A 29 11.78 2.80 -16.69
C GLU A 29 10.68 1.75 -16.51
N VAL A 30 10.97 0.48 -16.79
CA VAL A 30 10.01 -0.62 -16.59
C VAL A 30 9.68 -0.80 -15.13
N VAL A 31 10.69 -0.79 -14.24
CA VAL A 31 10.46 -0.89 -12.79
C VAL A 31 9.59 0.26 -12.29
N ALA A 32 9.85 1.49 -12.73
CA ALA A 32 9.05 2.65 -12.35
C ALA A 32 7.60 2.53 -12.87
N ASP A 33 7.38 2.04 -14.09
CA ASP A 33 6.04 1.84 -14.64
C ASP A 33 5.26 0.76 -13.88
N VAL A 34 5.91 -0.35 -13.53
CA VAL A 34 5.30 -1.43 -12.74
C VAL A 34 4.89 -0.93 -11.37
N VAL A 35 5.78 -0.24 -10.66
CA VAL A 35 5.47 0.33 -9.33
C VAL A 35 4.34 1.35 -9.44
N ARG A 36 4.38 2.25 -10.42
CA ARG A 36 3.31 3.23 -10.66
C ARG A 36 1.94 2.59 -10.88
N ARG A 37 1.87 1.49 -11.63
CA ARG A 37 0.62 0.74 -11.84
C ARG A 37 0.15 0.00 -10.59
N ALA A 38 1.08 -0.41 -9.74
CA ALA A 38 0.77 -1.06 -8.47
C ALA A 38 0.37 -0.08 -7.37
N GLN A 39 0.63 1.23 -7.52
CA GLN A 39 0.39 2.24 -6.47
C GLN A 39 -1.01 2.19 -5.86
N PRO A 40 -2.12 2.12 -6.63
CA PRO A 40 -3.45 2.08 -6.02
C PRO A 40 -3.66 0.91 -5.06
N PHE A 41 -2.96 -0.21 -5.28
CA PHE A 41 -3.02 -1.37 -4.39
C PHE A 41 -2.06 -1.22 -3.19
N ILE A 42 -0.90 -0.60 -3.40
CA ILE A 42 0.04 -0.28 -2.31
C ILE A 42 -0.59 0.72 -1.33
N ASP A 43 -1.23 1.77 -1.85
CA ASP A 43 -1.92 2.77 -1.05
C ASP A 43 -3.09 2.15 -0.25
N TRP A 44 -3.84 1.24 -0.86
CA TRP A 44 -4.93 0.51 -0.19
C TRP A 44 -4.40 -0.36 0.97
N LEU A 45 -3.27 -1.04 0.79
CA LEU A 45 -2.63 -1.82 1.86
C LEU A 45 -2.15 -0.93 3.01
N GLN A 46 -1.61 0.26 2.71
CA GLN A 46 -1.12 1.19 3.74
C GLN A 46 -2.26 1.82 4.55
N GLN A 47 -3.37 2.18 3.90
CA GLN A 47 -4.54 2.74 4.58
C GLN A 47 -5.22 1.72 5.49
N ALA A 48 -5.23 0.44 5.11
CA ALA A 48 -5.78 -0.62 5.95
C ALA A 48 -5.06 -0.76 7.30
N ASP A 49 -3.74 -0.49 7.35
CA ASP A 49 -2.95 -0.52 8.59
C ASP A 49 -3.18 0.74 9.46
N GLU A 50 -3.49 1.89 8.85
CA GLU A 50 -3.85 3.13 9.56
C GLU A 50 -5.28 3.08 10.13
N GLU A 51 -6.26 2.50 9.41
CA GLU A 51 -7.65 2.39 9.89
C GLU A 51 -7.82 1.44 11.10
N ASP A 52 -6.94 0.46 11.32
CA ASP A 52 -6.96 -0.43 12.50
C ASP A 52 -6.32 0.25 13.74
N SER A 53 -5.64 1.39 13.56
CA SER A 53 -5.00 2.16 14.64
C SER A 53 -5.78 3.40 15.09
N ASP A 54 -6.87 3.76 14.39
CA ASP A 54 -7.66 4.99 14.61
C ASP A 54 -9.03 4.75 15.29
N GLU A 55 -9.18 3.69 16.10
CA GLU A 55 -10.37 3.45 16.95
C GLU A 55 -10.19 3.86 18.43
N ASP A 56 -9.26 4.78 18.75
CA ASP A 56 -9.17 5.45 20.06
C ASP A 56 -8.64 6.90 19.94
N SER A 57 -9.43 7.82 19.39
CA SER A 57 -9.28 9.26 19.65
C SER A 57 -10.58 9.98 19.33
N GLY A 58 -11.45 10.10 20.33
CA GLY A 58 -12.57 11.04 20.28
C GLY A 58 -12.08 12.48 20.32
N GLU A 59 -12.55 13.31 19.39
CA GLU A 59 -12.73 14.75 19.62
C GLU A 59 -13.70 15.35 18.59
N ASP A 60 -14.63 16.13 19.14
CA ASP A 60 -15.80 16.76 18.55
C ASP A 60 -15.54 17.58 17.26
N ILE A 61 -16.39 17.39 16.24
CA ILE A 61 -16.54 18.33 15.12
C ILE A 61 -17.92 19.01 15.25
N GLU A 62 -17.91 20.23 15.78
CA GLU A 62 -19.04 21.14 15.82
C GLU A 62 -19.56 21.44 14.40
N VAL A 63 -20.82 21.10 14.14
CA VAL A 63 -21.55 21.49 12.93
C VAL A 63 -21.98 22.95 13.08
N SER A 64 -21.28 23.86 12.42
CA SER A 64 -21.78 25.23 12.20
C SER A 64 -22.53 25.30 10.87
N ALA A 65 -23.85 25.47 10.99
CA ALA A 65 -24.76 25.90 9.91
C ALA A 65 -24.88 27.42 9.87
#